data_AF-A0A7V3HZH2-F1
#
_entry.id   AF-A0A7V3HZH2-F1
#
_cell.length_a   1.000
_cell.length_b   1.000
_cell.length_c   1.000
_cell.angle_alpha   90.00
_cell.angle_beta   90.00
_cell.angle_gamma   90.00
#
_symmetry.space_group_name_H-M   'P 1'
#
loop_
_entity.id
_entity.type
_entity.pdbx_description
1 polymer ?
#
loop_
_entity_poly.entity_id
_entity_poly.type
_entity_poly.pdbx_seq_one_letter_code
_entity_poly.pdbx_strand_id
1 'polypeptide(L)'
;MPGASQGFSRIERISSRSVTVATPRSGSRSTSRYHWVPAAAGWTVGVIATLSLVASVSPLVRVLIRVPREFINSYLFNFPDTSVAWSFVLALLAAALTARKRIAWVLLLGNMVLSAVLNAGEIAAGDNTPAEILGENLGFAVHVVAAVVLVLAYREFWAKVRSGALFKAAAVLVVAEAIGIVVSWGLVELWPGSLARQDRLPYVVNRVFGFALADSDLFSGRPHLILNAIFGLFGALALIAATIVLFQSQRAENALTGEDESAIRGLVELFGNNDSLAYFATRRDKSVVFASSGRAAITYRVEVGVCLASGDPIGDRRAWPQAIAAWLSLCKAYGWAPGVMGASSEGAQAFREAGLNALELGDEAILRTADYRLSGPDMRGVRQAVTRARRAGLTVRIRRHRDIPADEMT
;
A
#
# COMPACT_ATOMS: atom_id res chain seq x y z
N MET A 1 47.95 46.41 -29.83
CA MET A 1 47.01 46.01 -30.91
C MET A 1 46.49 44.61 -30.58
N PRO A 2 45.19 44.43 -30.32
CA PRO A 2 44.62 43.13 -29.99
C PRO A 2 44.24 42.39 -31.29
N GLY A 3 44.75 41.18 -31.45
CA GLY A 3 44.44 40.25 -32.55
C GLY A 3 43.60 39.09 -32.03
N ALA A 4 42.49 38.84 -32.72
CA ALA A 4 41.46 37.87 -32.41
C ALA A 4 41.93 36.40 -32.47
N SER A 5 41.37 35.57 -31.58
CA SER A 5 41.06 34.17 -31.91
C SER A 5 39.87 33.71 -31.05
N GLN A 6 38.66 33.89 -31.57
CA GLN A 6 37.48 33.19 -31.08
C GLN A 6 37.50 31.77 -31.68
N GLY A 7 37.73 30.77 -30.84
CA GLY A 7 37.72 29.35 -31.21
C GLY A 7 36.75 28.57 -30.32
N PHE A 8 35.54 28.39 -30.84
CA PHE A 8 34.58 27.31 -30.58
C PHE A 8 34.66 26.53 -29.25
N SER A 9 33.79 26.85 -28.29
CA SER A 9 33.23 25.90 -27.33
C SER A 9 31.72 25.81 -27.53
N ARG A 10 31.29 25.04 -28.53
CA ARG A 10 29.87 24.68 -28.68
C ARG A 10 29.59 23.48 -27.77
N ILE A 11 29.31 23.76 -26.50
CA ILE A 11 28.46 22.88 -25.70
C ILE A 11 27.10 22.93 -26.41
N GLU A 12 26.74 21.86 -27.12
CA GLU A 12 25.36 21.68 -27.57
C GLU A 12 24.50 21.51 -26.32
N ARG A 13 24.05 22.66 -25.81
CA ARG A 13 22.94 22.75 -24.88
C ARG A 13 21.74 22.26 -25.69
N ILE A 14 21.38 20.98 -25.53
CA ILE A 14 20.12 20.44 -26.04
C ILE A 14 19.06 21.42 -25.56
N SER A 15 18.42 22.07 -26.52
CA SER A 15 17.43 23.12 -26.28
C SER A 15 16.38 22.57 -25.31
N SER A 16 16.31 23.18 -24.12
CA SER A 16 15.20 23.06 -23.20
C SER A 16 13.97 23.66 -23.87
N ARG A 17 13.43 22.95 -24.86
CA ARG A 17 12.06 23.18 -25.31
C ARG A 17 11.21 22.96 -24.08
N SER A 18 10.57 24.03 -23.63
CA SER A 18 9.50 24.01 -22.65
C SER A 18 8.63 22.80 -22.93
N VAL A 19 8.75 21.78 -22.08
CA VAL A 19 7.84 20.64 -22.07
C VAL A 19 6.50 21.24 -21.73
N THR A 20 5.73 21.52 -22.79
CA THR A 20 4.34 21.92 -22.65
C THR A 20 3.71 20.72 -21.97
N VAL A 21 3.34 20.88 -20.69
CA VAL A 21 2.63 19.86 -19.91
C VAL A 21 1.38 19.55 -20.70
N ALA A 22 1.44 18.49 -21.52
CA ALA A 22 0.33 18.06 -22.31
C ALA A 22 -0.78 17.70 -21.32
N THR A 23 -1.93 18.35 -21.49
CA THR A 23 -3.13 18.06 -20.72
C THR A 23 -3.36 16.55 -20.73
N PRO A 24 -3.63 15.94 -19.55
CA PRO A 24 -3.70 14.49 -19.43
C PRO A 24 -4.78 13.97 -20.39
N ARG A 25 -4.37 13.17 -21.38
CA ARG A 25 -5.34 12.35 -22.13
C ARG A 25 -5.86 11.32 -21.15
N SER A 26 -7.01 11.60 -20.56
CA SER A 26 -7.69 10.70 -19.63
C SER A 26 -7.92 9.35 -20.32
N GLY A 27 -7.04 8.39 -20.07
CA GLY A 27 -7.25 7.01 -20.44
C GLY A 27 -8.52 6.52 -19.77
N SER A 28 -9.53 6.17 -20.58
CA SER A 28 -10.72 5.40 -20.18
C SER A 28 -11.34 5.83 -18.84
N ARG A 29 -12.07 6.96 -18.81
CA ARG A 29 -13.07 7.16 -17.75
C ARG A 29 -13.99 5.93 -17.75
N SER A 30 -14.10 5.27 -16.60
CA SER A 30 -15.04 4.15 -16.42
C SER A 30 -16.42 4.62 -16.90
N THR A 31 -16.96 3.96 -17.94
CA THR A 31 -18.28 4.26 -18.50
C THR A 31 -19.42 3.77 -17.60
N SER A 32 -19.08 3.12 -16.49
CA SER A 32 -20.05 2.63 -15.51
C SER A 32 -20.67 3.77 -14.74
N ARG A 33 -22.01 3.75 -14.63
CA ARG A 33 -22.78 4.66 -13.77
C ARG A 33 -22.43 4.56 -12.28
N TYR A 34 -21.72 3.50 -11.87
CA TYR A 34 -21.36 3.22 -10.48
C TYR A 34 -19.88 3.51 -10.15
N HIS A 35 -19.12 4.12 -11.07
CA HIS A 35 -17.68 4.38 -10.86
C HIS A 35 -17.36 5.20 -9.59
N TRP A 36 -18.32 5.98 -9.09
CA TRP A 36 -18.22 6.80 -7.88
C TRP A 36 -18.36 5.99 -6.58
N VAL A 37 -18.99 4.80 -6.63
CA VAL A 37 -19.37 4.03 -5.43
C VAL A 37 -18.17 3.64 -4.57
N PRO A 38 -17.03 3.13 -5.10
CA PRO A 38 -15.88 2.82 -4.26
C PRO A 38 -15.30 4.05 -3.54
N ALA A 39 -15.28 5.20 -4.21
CA ALA A 39 -14.80 6.44 -3.62
C ALA A 39 -15.74 6.94 -2.53
N ALA A 40 -17.06 6.93 -2.78
CA ALA A 40 -18.04 7.32 -1.77
C ALA A 40 -18.03 6.38 -0.56
N ALA A 41 -18.03 5.07 -0.77
CA ALA A 41 -17.96 4.09 0.32
C ALA A 41 -16.67 4.26 1.14
N GLY A 42 -15.53 4.43 0.47
CA GLY A 42 -14.25 4.70 1.11
C GLY A 42 -14.26 6.00 1.93
N TRP A 43 -14.81 7.09 1.39
CA TRP A 43 -14.95 8.36 2.09
C TRP A 43 -15.89 8.27 3.30
N THR A 44 -17.07 7.65 3.15
CA THR A 44 -18.02 7.48 4.25
C THR A 44 -17.40 6.71 5.41
N VAL A 45 -16.80 5.55 5.13
CA VAL A 45 -16.12 4.74 6.17
C VAL A 45 -14.91 5.48 6.73
N GLY A 46 -14.16 6.22 5.90
CA GLY A 46 -12.99 7.01 6.33
C GLY A 46 -13.35 8.18 7.24
N VAL A 47 -14.48 8.85 6.99
CA VAL A 47 -15.01 9.90 7.87
C VAL A 47 -15.41 9.30 9.22
N ILE A 48 -16.13 8.17 9.23
CA ILE A 48 -16.50 7.47 10.47
C ILE A 48 -15.24 7.04 11.24
N ALA A 49 -14.25 6.46 10.55
CA ALA A 49 -12.96 6.08 11.13
C ALA A 49 -12.26 7.29 11.78
N THR A 50 -12.20 8.41 11.07
CA THR A 50 -11.54 9.64 11.55
C THR A 50 -12.27 10.21 12.77
N LEU A 51 -13.59 10.33 12.71
CA LEU A 51 -14.39 10.83 13.83
C LEU A 51 -14.29 9.90 15.04
N SER A 52 -14.22 8.58 14.83
CA SER A 52 -14.02 7.59 15.91
C SER A 52 -12.66 7.72 16.57
N LEU A 53 -11.61 7.91 15.78
CA LEU A 53 -10.26 8.15 16.31
C LEU A 53 -10.22 9.44 17.14
N VAL A 54 -10.78 10.54 16.62
CA VAL A 54 -10.80 11.83 17.31
C VAL A 54 -11.64 11.76 18.58
N ALA A 55 -12.83 11.14 18.54
CA ALA A 55 -13.69 10.97 19.71
C ALA A 55 -13.10 10.03 20.78
N SER A 56 -12.25 9.08 20.35
CA SER A 56 -11.52 8.20 21.27
C SER A 56 -10.48 8.97 22.10
N VAL A 57 -9.85 9.99 21.52
CA VAL A 57 -8.78 10.78 22.17
C VAL A 57 -9.31 12.06 22.83
N SER A 58 -10.40 12.65 22.32
CA SER A 58 -10.92 13.95 22.77
C SER A 58 -12.30 13.83 23.43
N PRO A 59 -12.39 14.02 24.77
CA PRO A 59 -13.66 14.07 25.49
C PRO A 59 -14.59 15.17 24.98
N LEU A 60 -14.04 16.32 24.59
CA LEU A 60 -14.81 17.46 24.06
C LEU A 60 -15.54 17.06 22.77
N VAL A 61 -14.83 16.43 21.83
CA VAL A 61 -15.43 15.98 20.57
C VAL A 61 -16.48 14.92 20.85
N ARG A 62 -16.22 13.98 21.77
CA ARG A 62 -17.19 12.95 22.16
C ARG A 62 -18.51 13.53 22.66
N VAL A 63 -18.46 14.57 23.48
CA VAL A 63 -19.67 15.27 23.96
C VAL A 63 -20.37 15.97 22.80
N LEU A 64 -19.61 16.69 21.95
CA LEU A 64 -20.17 17.45 20.85
C LEU A 64 -20.89 16.58 19.81
N ILE A 65 -20.35 15.39 19.51
CA ILE A 65 -20.93 14.46 18.52
C ILE A 65 -21.84 13.42 19.15
N ARG A 66 -22.12 13.47 20.45
CA ARG A 66 -22.78 12.39 21.19
C ARG A 66 -24.08 11.93 20.53
N VAL A 67 -25.01 12.87 20.33
CA VAL A 67 -26.34 12.59 19.76
C VAL A 67 -26.26 12.01 18.34
N PRO A 68 -25.58 12.67 17.35
CA PRO A 68 -25.49 12.10 16.00
C PRO A 68 -24.69 10.79 15.96
N ARG A 69 -23.67 10.63 16.81
CA ARG A 69 -22.89 9.39 16.90
C ARG A 69 -23.71 8.23 17.46
N GLU A 70 -24.43 8.43 18.55
CA GLU A 70 -25.30 7.39 19.14
C GLU A 70 -26.34 6.93 18.12
N PHE A 71 -26.96 7.87 17.39
CA PHE A 71 -27.87 7.53 16.30
C PHE A 71 -27.20 6.70 15.20
N ILE A 72 -26.02 7.11 14.72
CA ILE A 72 -25.28 6.35 13.70
C ILE A 72 -24.90 4.97 14.24
N ASN A 73 -24.41 4.88 15.47
CA ASN A 73 -23.96 3.65 16.10
C ASN A 73 -25.11 2.64 16.25
N SER A 74 -26.27 3.10 16.68
CA SER A 74 -27.45 2.25 16.89
C SER A 74 -28.07 1.81 15.58
N TYR A 75 -28.20 2.69 14.58
CA TYR A 75 -29.07 2.42 13.44
C TYR A 75 -28.38 2.31 12.08
N LEU A 76 -27.18 2.87 11.89
CA LEU A 76 -26.57 3.00 10.56
C LEU A 76 -25.25 2.24 10.40
N PHE A 77 -24.33 2.41 11.32
CA PHE A 77 -23.00 1.84 11.22
C PHE A 77 -22.33 1.81 12.59
N ASN A 78 -21.73 0.69 12.96
CA ASN A 78 -21.06 0.54 14.26
C ASN A 78 -19.99 1.64 14.43
N PHE A 79 -20.24 2.54 15.37
CA PHE A 79 -19.50 3.77 15.60
C PHE A 79 -19.27 3.99 17.12
N PRO A 80 -18.39 3.16 17.72
CA PRO A 80 -18.08 3.24 19.14
C PRO A 80 -17.39 4.57 19.46
N ASP A 81 -17.66 5.10 20.66
CA ASP A 81 -17.08 6.34 21.16
C ASP A 81 -15.63 6.20 21.66
N THR A 82 -15.19 4.96 21.90
CA THR A 82 -13.93 4.66 22.61
C THR A 82 -13.20 3.42 22.07
N SER A 83 -12.90 3.38 20.78
CA SER A 83 -12.04 2.32 20.22
C SER A 83 -11.11 2.81 19.11
N VAL A 84 -9.84 3.05 19.49
CA VAL A 84 -8.75 3.30 18.53
C VAL A 84 -8.56 2.10 17.60
N ALA A 85 -8.69 0.88 18.12
CA ALA A 85 -8.59 -0.36 17.35
C ALA A 85 -9.65 -0.44 16.24
N TRP A 86 -10.91 -0.14 16.57
CA TRP A 86 -11.99 -0.11 15.58
C TRP A 86 -11.79 1.00 14.55
N SER A 87 -11.41 2.21 15.00
CA SER A 87 -11.11 3.32 14.08
C SER A 87 -10.01 2.96 13.07
N PHE A 88 -9.02 2.18 13.50
CA PHE A 88 -7.95 1.68 12.65
C PHE A 88 -8.44 0.63 11.64
N VAL A 89 -9.27 -0.33 12.07
CA VAL A 89 -9.89 -1.31 11.17
C VAL A 89 -10.79 -0.63 10.13
N LEU A 90 -11.58 0.37 10.54
CA LEU A 90 -12.37 1.17 9.61
C LEU A 90 -11.49 1.96 8.64
N ALA A 91 -10.37 2.51 9.09
CA ALA A 91 -9.42 3.20 8.21
C ALA A 91 -8.82 2.23 7.17
N LEU A 92 -8.46 1.01 7.56
CA LEU A 92 -8.00 -0.03 6.63
C LEU A 92 -9.10 -0.42 5.64
N LEU A 93 -10.34 -0.58 6.10
CA LEU A 93 -11.48 -0.88 5.24
C LEU A 93 -11.74 0.27 4.25
N ALA A 94 -11.70 1.52 4.70
CA ALA A 94 -11.86 2.72 3.88
C ALA A 94 -10.79 2.80 2.78
N ALA A 95 -9.52 2.58 3.14
CA ALA A 95 -8.42 2.53 2.19
C ALA A 95 -8.60 1.41 1.17
N ALA A 96 -9.02 0.21 1.62
CA ALA A 96 -9.24 -0.94 0.75
C ALA A 96 -10.45 -0.73 -0.20
N LEU A 97 -11.53 -0.11 0.26
CA LEU A 97 -12.68 0.28 -0.57
C LEU A 97 -12.27 1.29 -1.64
N THR A 98 -11.51 2.31 -1.25
CA THR A 98 -10.97 3.33 -2.17
C THR A 98 -10.04 2.69 -3.21
N ALA A 99 -9.22 1.72 -2.78
CA ALA A 99 -8.39 0.89 -3.65
C ALA A 99 -9.17 -0.21 -4.39
N ARG A 100 -10.51 -0.20 -4.35
CA ARG A 100 -11.42 -1.07 -5.10
C ARG A 100 -11.23 -2.56 -4.81
N LYS A 101 -10.78 -2.89 -3.58
CA LYS A 101 -10.50 -4.27 -3.18
C LYS A 101 -11.80 -5.06 -3.06
N ARG A 102 -11.86 -6.21 -3.74
CA ARG A 102 -13.05 -7.07 -3.74
C ARG A 102 -13.40 -7.60 -2.36
N ILE A 103 -12.39 -7.91 -1.54
CA ILE A 103 -12.62 -8.36 -0.16
C ILE A 103 -13.26 -7.27 0.71
N ALA A 104 -12.87 -6.01 0.53
CA ALA A 104 -13.45 -4.89 1.28
C ALA A 104 -14.92 -4.68 0.92
N TRP A 105 -15.27 -4.87 -0.35
CA TRP A 105 -16.67 -4.91 -0.78
C TRP A 105 -17.45 -6.06 -0.14
N VAL A 106 -16.89 -7.28 -0.07
CA VAL A 106 -17.54 -8.41 0.60
C VAL A 106 -17.78 -8.10 2.08
N LEU A 107 -16.78 -7.56 2.78
CA LEU A 107 -16.89 -7.21 4.19
C LEU A 107 -17.94 -6.11 4.41
N LEU A 108 -17.92 -5.05 3.60
CA LEU A 108 -18.90 -3.97 3.72
C LEU A 108 -20.31 -4.45 3.38
N LEU A 109 -20.49 -5.21 2.30
CA LEU A 109 -21.79 -5.78 1.92
C LEU A 109 -22.31 -6.73 3.01
N GLY A 110 -21.45 -7.62 3.52
CA GLY A 110 -21.79 -8.51 4.61
C GLY A 110 -22.22 -7.75 5.86
N ASN A 111 -21.54 -6.66 6.20
CA ASN A 111 -21.95 -5.78 7.29
C ASN A 111 -23.31 -5.13 7.03
N MET A 112 -23.57 -4.59 5.83
CA MET A 112 -24.88 -4.01 5.48
C MET A 112 -26.01 -5.05 5.57
N VAL A 113 -25.77 -6.27 5.09
CA VAL A 113 -26.76 -7.35 5.16
C VAL A 113 -27.01 -7.77 6.60
N LEU A 114 -25.96 -7.96 7.39
CA LEU A 114 -26.08 -8.32 8.80
C LEU A 114 -26.84 -7.25 9.58
N SER A 115 -26.49 -5.97 9.42
CA SER A 115 -27.18 -4.86 10.08
C SER A 115 -28.65 -4.76 9.65
N ALA A 116 -28.98 -5.00 8.38
CA ALA A 116 -30.37 -5.06 7.93
C ALA A 116 -31.14 -6.20 8.62
N VAL A 117 -30.52 -7.38 8.78
CA VAL A 117 -31.14 -8.52 9.47
C VAL A 117 -31.37 -8.22 10.95
N LEU A 118 -30.40 -7.60 11.63
CA LEU A 118 -30.52 -7.21 13.04
C LEU A 118 -31.65 -6.19 13.23
N ASN A 119 -31.67 -5.11 12.44
CA ASN A 119 -32.75 -4.12 12.46
C ASN A 119 -34.12 -4.76 12.19
N ALA A 120 -34.22 -5.70 11.25
CA ALA A 120 -35.47 -6.40 10.98
C ALA A 120 -35.94 -7.26 12.18
N GLY A 121 -35.00 -7.84 12.92
CA GLY A 121 -35.28 -8.57 14.16
C GLY A 121 -35.82 -7.66 15.27
N GLU A 122 -35.20 -6.49 15.46
CA GLU A 122 -35.66 -5.48 16.44
C GLU A 122 -37.05 -4.96 16.09
N ILE A 123 -37.30 -4.62 14.82
CA ILE A 123 -38.63 -4.20 14.34
C ILE A 123 -39.68 -5.30 14.58
N ALA A 124 -39.31 -6.56 14.37
CA ALA A 124 -40.22 -7.70 14.57
C ALA A 124 -40.51 -8.01 16.05
N ALA A 125 -39.62 -7.63 16.97
CA ALA A 125 -39.80 -7.81 18.41
C ALA A 125 -40.94 -6.93 18.96
N GLY A 126 -41.15 -5.75 18.38
CA GLY A 126 -42.35 -4.93 18.60
C GLY A 126 -42.42 -4.17 19.94
N ASP A 127 -41.40 -4.27 20.79
CA ASP A 127 -41.33 -3.60 22.11
C ASP A 127 -40.65 -2.22 22.06
N ASN A 128 -40.74 -1.52 20.92
CA ASN A 128 -39.93 -0.33 20.64
C ASN A 128 -40.74 0.97 20.81
N THR A 129 -40.10 2.02 21.32
CA THR A 129 -40.67 3.37 21.39
C THR A 129 -40.84 3.96 19.97
N PRO A 130 -41.69 4.98 19.76
CA PRO A 130 -41.86 5.61 18.44
C PRO A 130 -40.55 6.15 17.83
N ALA A 131 -39.61 6.59 18.68
CA ALA A 131 -38.31 7.07 18.24
C ALA A 131 -37.38 5.93 17.77
N GLU A 132 -37.39 4.79 18.47
CA GLU A 132 -36.66 3.57 18.09
C GLU A 132 -37.23 2.99 16.79
N ILE A 133 -38.55 2.90 16.66
CA ILE A 133 -39.22 2.47 15.42
C ILE A 133 -38.78 3.33 14.23
N LEU A 134 -38.68 4.66 14.40
CA LEU A 134 -38.22 5.55 13.34
C LEU A 134 -36.74 5.28 12.99
N GLY A 135 -35.88 5.12 14.00
CA GLY A 135 -34.46 4.84 13.84
C GLY A 135 -34.21 3.51 13.15
N GLU A 136 -34.83 2.43 13.62
CA GLU A 136 -34.73 1.07 13.09
C GLU A 136 -35.21 1.00 11.64
N ASN A 137 -36.37 1.58 11.33
CA ASN A 137 -36.90 1.61 9.96
C ASN A 137 -35.99 2.39 9.02
N LEU A 138 -35.44 3.54 9.47
CA LEU A 138 -34.49 4.30 8.67
C LEU A 138 -33.20 3.51 8.47
N GLY A 139 -32.68 2.90 9.53
CA GLY A 139 -31.50 2.05 9.51
C GLY A 139 -31.65 0.92 8.50
N PHE A 140 -32.70 0.12 8.65
CA PHE A 140 -33.07 -0.95 7.75
C PHE A 140 -33.13 -0.48 6.28
N ALA A 141 -33.83 0.63 6.01
CA ALA A 141 -33.93 1.18 4.66
C ALA A 141 -32.56 1.58 4.11
N VAL A 142 -31.73 2.26 4.91
CA VAL A 142 -30.37 2.65 4.51
C VAL A 142 -29.50 1.43 4.22
N HIS A 143 -29.53 0.40 5.08
CA HIS A 143 -28.76 -0.82 4.88
C HIS A 143 -29.17 -1.58 3.62
N VAL A 144 -30.47 -1.70 3.36
CA VAL A 144 -31.00 -2.36 2.16
C VAL A 144 -30.60 -1.57 0.91
N VAL A 145 -30.78 -0.25 0.89
CA VAL A 145 -30.40 0.59 -0.25
C VAL A 145 -28.89 0.53 -0.48
N ALA A 146 -28.08 0.64 0.57
CA ALA A 146 -26.63 0.53 0.48
C ALA A 146 -26.19 -0.84 -0.05
N ALA A 147 -26.79 -1.93 0.45
CA ALA A 147 -26.53 -3.28 -0.04
C ALA A 147 -26.87 -3.43 -1.52
N VAL A 148 -28.03 -2.92 -1.97
CA VAL A 148 -28.43 -2.93 -3.38
C VAL A 148 -27.44 -2.14 -4.24
N VAL A 149 -27.06 -0.92 -3.82
CA VAL A 149 -26.05 -0.11 -4.54
C VAL A 149 -24.71 -0.84 -4.63
N LEU A 150 -24.25 -1.45 -3.54
CA LEU A 150 -23.01 -2.22 -3.51
C LEU A 150 -23.09 -3.44 -4.43
N VAL A 151 -24.21 -4.17 -4.45
CA VAL A 151 -24.42 -5.30 -5.38
C VAL A 151 -24.39 -4.81 -6.82
N LEU A 152 -25.07 -3.72 -7.16
CA LEU A 152 -25.06 -3.16 -8.51
C LEU A 152 -23.66 -2.66 -8.93
N ALA A 153 -22.88 -2.19 -7.96
CA ALA A 153 -21.50 -1.74 -8.16
C ALA A 153 -20.44 -2.85 -8.07
N TYR A 154 -20.80 -4.14 -8.01
CA TYR A 154 -19.84 -5.23 -7.76
C TYR A 154 -18.65 -5.25 -8.74
N ARG A 155 -18.85 -4.83 -9.99
CA ARG A 155 -17.79 -4.78 -11.02
C ARG A 155 -16.77 -3.66 -10.77
N GLU A 156 -17.10 -2.68 -9.95
CA GLU A 156 -16.20 -1.58 -9.58
C GLU A 156 -15.17 -1.99 -8.53
N PHE A 157 -15.40 -3.10 -7.81
CA PHE A 157 -14.53 -3.68 -6.79
C PHE A 157 -13.82 -4.92 -7.31
N TRP A 158 -13.02 -4.72 -8.33
CA TRP A 158 -12.39 -5.78 -9.11
C TRP A 158 -10.96 -6.10 -8.64
N ALA A 159 -10.34 -5.23 -7.85
CA ALA A 159 -8.96 -5.38 -7.41
C ALA A 159 -8.82 -6.55 -6.42
N LYS A 160 -7.88 -7.44 -6.70
CA LYS A 160 -7.61 -8.62 -5.88
C LYS A 160 -6.61 -8.29 -4.75
N VAL A 161 -6.66 -9.10 -3.71
CA VAL A 161 -5.56 -9.22 -2.74
C VAL A 161 -4.79 -10.49 -3.10
N ARG A 162 -3.46 -10.48 -2.96
CA ARG A 162 -2.63 -11.68 -3.16
C ARG A 162 -3.17 -12.84 -2.34
N SER A 163 -3.18 -14.04 -2.94
CA SER A 163 -3.52 -15.29 -2.27
C SER A 163 -2.63 -15.48 -1.04
N GLY A 164 -3.19 -15.95 0.07
CA GLY A 164 -2.42 -16.22 1.29
C GLY A 164 -2.09 -15.00 2.14
N ALA A 165 -2.03 -13.77 1.60
CA ALA A 165 -1.75 -12.56 2.37
C ALA A 165 -2.78 -12.34 3.49
N LEU A 166 -4.07 -12.44 3.15
CA LEU A 166 -5.16 -12.34 4.12
C LEU A 166 -5.13 -13.48 5.14
N PHE A 167 -4.83 -14.70 4.69
CA PHE A 167 -4.75 -15.85 5.58
C PHE A 167 -3.60 -15.72 6.58
N LYS A 168 -2.41 -15.32 6.13
CA LYS A 168 -1.25 -15.05 7.00
C LYS A 168 -1.57 -13.95 8.01
N ALA A 169 -2.17 -12.85 7.57
CA ALA A 169 -2.57 -11.74 8.46
C ALA A 169 -3.63 -12.18 9.48
N ALA A 170 -4.65 -12.92 9.05
CA ALA A 170 -5.69 -13.45 9.93
C ALA A 170 -5.14 -14.48 10.93
N ALA A 171 -4.25 -15.37 10.49
CA ALA A 171 -3.59 -16.33 11.35
C ALA A 171 -2.75 -15.63 12.43
N VAL A 172 -1.98 -14.59 12.06
CA VAL A 172 -1.22 -13.78 13.01
C VAL A 172 -2.15 -13.05 13.98
N LEU A 173 -3.27 -12.48 13.51
CA LEU A 173 -4.26 -11.83 14.36
C LEU A 173 -4.81 -12.81 15.40
N VAL A 174 -5.32 -13.96 14.95
CA VAL A 174 -5.93 -14.97 15.82
C VAL A 174 -4.92 -15.52 16.84
N VAL A 175 -3.69 -15.80 16.41
CA VAL A 175 -2.65 -16.30 17.33
C VAL A 175 -2.25 -15.22 18.34
N ALA A 176 -2.07 -13.97 17.91
CA ALA A 176 -1.70 -12.87 18.80
C ALA A 176 -2.83 -12.52 19.78
N GLU A 177 -4.09 -12.53 19.34
CA GLU A 177 -5.26 -12.36 20.20
C GLU A 177 -5.39 -13.51 21.20
N ALA A 178 -5.23 -14.76 20.77
CA ALA A 178 -5.28 -15.92 21.67
C ALA A 178 -4.21 -15.84 22.77
N ILE A 179 -2.98 -15.47 22.41
CA ILE A 179 -1.90 -15.22 23.39
C ILE A 179 -2.30 -14.08 24.33
N GLY A 180 -2.77 -12.96 23.78
CA GLY A 180 -3.21 -11.80 24.54
C GLY A 180 -4.33 -12.13 25.53
N ILE A 181 -5.32 -12.93 25.12
CA ILE A 181 -6.44 -13.40 25.94
C ILE A 181 -5.93 -14.30 27.06
N VAL A 182 -5.09 -15.29 26.77
CA VAL A 182 -4.56 -16.21 27.78
C VAL A 182 -3.75 -15.47 28.84
N VAL A 183 -2.85 -14.57 28.42
CA VAL A 183 -2.05 -13.76 29.35
C VAL A 183 -2.94 -12.83 30.17
N SER A 184 -3.87 -12.13 29.53
CA SER A 184 -4.80 -11.19 30.18
C SER A 184 -5.73 -11.90 31.17
N TRP A 185 -6.19 -13.11 30.83
CA TRP A 185 -7.01 -13.92 31.72
C TRP A 185 -6.22 -14.37 32.95
N GLY A 186 -4.97 -14.82 32.77
CA GLY A 186 -4.09 -15.12 33.90
C GLY A 186 -3.89 -13.92 34.84
N LEU A 187 -3.69 -12.72 34.27
CA LEU A 187 -3.53 -11.48 35.06
C LEU A 187 -4.80 -11.11 35.84
N VAL A 188 -5.99 -11.24 35.22
CA VAL A 188 -7.24 -10.91 35.90
C VAL A 188 -7.62 -11.93 36.96
N GLU A 189 -7.19 -13.19 36.84
CA GLU A 189 -7.39 -14.19 37.90
C GLU A 189 -6.54 -13.88 39.15
N LEU A 190 -5.33 -13.35 38.96
CA LEU A 190 -4.43 -12.97 40.06
C LEU A 190 -4.85 -11.66 40.73
N TRP A 191 -5.30 -10.67 39.94
CA TRP A 191 -5.71 -9.35 40.42
C TRP A 191 -7.08 -8.94 39.87
N PRO A 192 -8.17 -9.57 40.34
CA PRO A 192 -9.49 -9.42 39.75
C PRO A 192 -10.16 -8.06 39.98
N GLY A 193 -9.70 -7.26 40.95
CA GLY A 193 -10.41 -6.06 41.37
C GLY A 193 -11.82 -6.41 41.85
N SER A 194 -12.83 -5.70 41.35
CA SER A 194 -14.25 -5.99 41.65
C SER A 194 -14.93 -6.91 40.63
N LEU A 195 -14.20 -7.40 39.62
CA LEU A 195 -14.78 -8.20 38.53
C LEU A 195 -15.15 -9.61 39.00
N ALA A 196 -16.43 -9.97 38.83
CA ALA A 196 -16.92 -11.29 39.19
C ALA A 196 -16.25 -12.40 38.39
N ARG A 197 -16.10 -13.58 39.00
CA ARG A 197 -15.35 -14.68 38.41
C ARG A 197 -15.94 -15.17 37.09
N GLN A 198 -17.26 -15.23 36.96
CA GLN A 198 -17.90 -15.63 35.70
C GLN A 198 -17.63 -14.66 34.54
N ASP A 199 -17.36 -13.39 34.84
CA ASP A 199 -17.22 -12.33 33.85
C ASP A 199 -15.78 -12.10 33.42
N ARG A 200 -14.80 -12.69 34.12
CA ARG A 200 -13.36 -12.49 33.88
C ARG A 200 -12.95 -12.81 32.45
N LEU A 201 -13.24 -14.02 31.99
CA LEU A 201 -12.88 -14.45 30.64
C LEU A 201 -13.69 -13.70 29.57
N PRO A 202 -15.03 -13.59 29.64
CA PRO A 202 -15.82 -12.79 28.72
C PRO A 202 -15.35 -11.33 28.62
N TYR A 203 -15.03 -10.69 29.75
CA TYR A 203 -14.51 -9.32 29.79
C TYR A 203 -13.15 -9.20 29.09
N VAL A 204 -12.23 -10.12 29.37
CA VAL A 204 -10.90 -10.15 28.73
C VAL A 204 -11.03 -10.35 27.22
N VAL A 205 -11.86 -11.29 26.77
CA VAL A 205 -12.12 -11.53 25.34
C VAL A 205 -12.66 -10.26 24.69
N ASN A 206 -13.68 -9.64 25.28
CA ASN A 206 -14.28 -8.40 24.76
C ASN A 206 -13.25 -7.26 24.65
N ARG A 207 -12.34 -7.17 25.63
CA ARG A 207 -11.35 -6.09 25.69
C ARG A 207 -10.14 -6.32 24.77
N VAL A 208 -9.66 -7.55 24.66
CA VAL A 208 -8.50 -7.91 23.83
C VAL A 208 -8.86 -7.93 22.34
N PHE A 209 -10.07 -8.36 21.95
CA PHE A 209 -10.50 -8.24 20.55
C PHE A 209 -10.55 -6.78 20.07
N GLY A 210 -10.50 -5.79 20.97
CA GLY A 210 -10.41 -4.37 20.62
C GLY A 210 -11.68 -3.79 19.99
N PHE A 211 -12.70 -4.61 19.75
CA PHE A 211 -13.96 -4.24 19.11
C PHE A 211 -15.07 -3.85 20.09
N ALA A 212 -14.87 -4.09 21.40
CA ALA A 212 -15.85 -3.80 22.45
C ALA A 212 -17.27 -4.23 22.03
N LEU A 213 -17.39 -5.47 21.54
CA LEU A 213 -18.62 -6.05 21.01
C LEU A 213 -19.75 -6.12 22.05
N ALA A 214 -19.39 -6.09 23.34
CA ALA A 214 -20.29 -6.06 24.47
C ALA A 214 -20.09 -4.77 25.27
N ASP A 215 -21.19 -4.13 25.63
CA ASP A 215 -21.20 -2.96 26.53
C ASP A 215 -20.57 -3.30 27.88
N SER A 216 -19.89 -2.33 28.48
CA SER A 216 -19.24 -2.50 29.79
C SER A 216 -20.22 -2.85 30.92
N ASP A 217 -21.50 -2.53 30.71
CA ASP A 217 -22.57 -2.68 31.69
C ASP A 217 -23.12 -4.11 31.74
N LEU A 218 -22.72 -4.97 30.79
CA LEU A 218 -22.99 -6.41 30.78
C LEU A 218 -22.12 -7.19 31.77
N PHE A 219 -21.11 -6.56 32.38
CA PHE A 219 -20.17 -7.21 33.28
C PHE A 219 -20.31 -6.69 34.71
N SER A 220 -20.32 -7.61 35.68
CA SER A 220 -20.42 -7.28 37.09
C SER A 220 -19.06 -6.92 37.68
N GLY A 221 -18.80 -5.61 37.74
CA GLY A 221 -17.57 -5.04 38.30
C GLY A 221 -16.52 -4.68 37.24
N ARG A 222 -15.35 -4.22 37.68
CA ARG A 222 -14.28 -3.76 36.78
C ARG A 222 -12.90 -4.20 37.30
N PRO A 223 -11.98 -4.59 36.41
CA PRO A 223 -10.60 -4.83 36.80
C PRO A 223 -9.88 -3.51 37.09
N HIS A 224 -8.67 -3.60 37.68
CA HIS A 224 -7.82 -2.43 37.86
C HIS A 224 -7.53 -1.71 36.53
N LEU A 225 -7.43 -0.39 36.56
CA LEU A 225 -7.22 0.45 35.38
C LEU A 225 -6.01 0.00 34.53
N ILE A 226 -4.93 -0.41 35.19
CA ILE A 226 -3.70 -0.89 34.54
C ILE A 226 -3.97 -2.18 33.75
N LEU A 227 -4.73 -3.12 34.31
CA LEU A 227 -5.10 -4.36 33.61
C LEU A 227 -5.97 -4.06 32.39
N ASN A 228 -6.94 -3.16 32.54
CA ASN A 228 -7.79 -2.73 31.43
C ASN A 228 -6.99 -2.10 30.27
N ALA A 229 -5.91 -1.37 30.59
CA ALA A 229 -4.99 -0.82 29.61
C ALA A 229 -4.14 -1.92 28.93
N ILE A 230 -3.64 -2.88 29.70
CA ILE A 230 -2.86 -4.02 29.20
C ILE A 230 -3.68 -4.87 28.22
N PHE A 231 -4.95 -5.14 28.54
CA PHE A 231 -5.82 -5.95 27.67
C PHE A 231 -6.04 -5.26 26.32
N GLY A 232 -6.31 -3.95 26.34
CA GLY A 232 -6.42 -3.15 25.13
C GLY A 232 -5.10 -3.06 24.34
N LEU A 233 -3.96 -3.02 25.04
CA LEU A 233 -2.63 -3.02 24.40
C LEU A 233 -2.38 -4.33 23.65
N PHE A 234 -2.73 -5.49 24.22
CA PHE A 234 -2.60 -6.76 23.51
C PHE A 234 -3.42 -6.80 22.22
N GLY A 235 -4.66 -6.32 22.26
CA GLY A 235 -5.50 -6.18 21.06
C GLY A 235 -4.87 -5.26 20.01
N ALA A 236 -4.37 -4.10 20.44
CA ALA A 236 -3.69 -3.16 19.54
C ALA A 236 -2.44 -3.78 18.90
N LEU A 237 -1.60 -4.48 19.68
CA LEU A 237 -0.41 -5.14 19.18
C LEU A 237 -0.74 -6.28 18.20
N ALA A 238 -1.80 -7.04 18.47
CA ALA A 238 -2.28 -8.08 17.57
C ALA A 238 -2.72 -7.49 16.21
N LEU A 239 -3.49 -6.40 16.23
CA LEU A 239 -3.90 -5.69 15.02
C LEU A 239 -2.71 -5.09 14.25
N ILE A 240 -1.75 -4.49 14.95
CA ILE A 240 -0.52 -3.96 14.35
C ILE A 240 0.28 -5.09 13.68
N ALA A 241 0.50 -6.20 14.38
CA ALA A 241 1.23 -7.35 13.85
C ALA A 241 0.54 -7.94 12.62
N ALA A 242 -0.78 -8.14 12.67
CA ALA A 242 -1.57 -8.61 11.54
C ALA A 242 -1.47 -7.66 10.33
N THR A 243 -1.50 -6.35 10.58
CA THR A 243 -1.40 -5.33 9.52
C THR A 243 -0.01 -5.29 8.90
N ILE A 244 1.04 -5.39 9.72
CA ILE A 244 2.43 -5.50 9.23
C ILE A 244 2.55 -6.72 8.31
N VAL A 245 2.03 -7.88 8.72
CA VAL A 245 2.06 -9.12 7.92
C VAL A 245 1.23 -8.99 6.63
N LEU A 246 0.08 -8.32 6.70
CA LEU A 246 -0.75 -8.04 5.53
C LEU A 246 0.02 -7.22 4.48
N PHE A 247 0.78 -6.20 4.90
CA PHE A 247 1.57 -5.39 3.99
C PHE A 247 2.89 -6.05 3.56
N GLN A 248 3.55 -6.81 4.43
CA GLN A 248 4.78 -7.54 4.10
C GLN A 248 4.53 -8.68 3.10
N SER A 249 3.41 -9.39 3.22
CA SER A 249 3.05 -10.45 2.27
C SER A 249 2.82 -9.92 0.84
N GLN A 250 2.48 -8.64 0.68
CA GLN A 250 2.47 -7.99 -0.64
C GLN A 250 3.88 -7.76 -1.22
N ARG A 251 4.91 -7.66 -0.36
CA ARG A 251 6.31 -7.40 -0.74
C ARG A 251 7.09 -8.68 -1.06
N ALA A 252 6.90 -9.75 -0.28
CA ALA A 252 7.83 -10.88 -0.24
C ALA A 252 7.65 -11.93 -1.36
N GLU A 253 6.43 -12.16 -1.87
CA GLU A 253 6.16 -13.19 -2.90
C GLU A 253 6.40 -12.68 -4.34
N ASN A 254 7.21 -11.64 -4.45
CA ASN A 254 7.53 -10.95 -5.68
C ASN A 254 8.99 -11.18 -6.10
N ALA A 255 9.75 -12.01 -5.39
CA ALA A 255 11.13 -12.27 -5.79
C ALA A 255 11.18 -13.07 -7.11
N LEU A 256 12.09 -12.68 -8.02
CA LEU A 256 12.45 -13.45 -9.22
C LEU A 256 12.64 -14.93 -8.88
N THR A 257 12.00 -15.82 -9.63
CA THR A 257 12.36 -17.25 -9.60
C THR A 257 13.72 -17.46 -10.29
N GLY A 258 14.34 -18.63 -10.11
CA GLY A 258 15.59 -18.95 -10.80
C GLY A 258 15.45 -18.95 -12.34
N GLU A 259 14.28 -19.35 -12.84
CA GLU A 259 13.95 -19.31 -14.27
C GLU A 259 13.79 -17.86 -14.76
N ASP A 260 13.09 -17.02 -13.98
CA ASP A 260 12.94 -15.59 -14.28
C ASP A 260 14.29 -14.87 -14.33
N GLU A 261 15.17 -15.15 -13.36
CA GLU A 261 16.51 -14.57 -13.30
C GLU A 261 17.32 -14.96 -14.55
N SER A 262 17.23 -16.22 -14.98
CA SER A 262 17.93 -16.73 -16.17
C SER A 262 17.41 -16.09 -17.46
N ALA A 263 16.08 -15.95 -17.60
CA ALA A 263 15.47 -15.29 -18.76
C ALA A 263 15.83 -13.80 -18.84
N ILE A 264 15.80 -13.08 -17.71
CA ILE A 264 16.21 -11.68 -17.65
C ILE A 264 17.69 -11.53 -18.01
N ARG A 265 18.57 -12.40 -17.49
CA ARG A 265 19.99 -12.38 -17.87
C ARG A 265 20.19 -12.55 -19.37
N GLY A 266 19.44 -13.45 -20.01
CA GLY A 266 19.45 -13.60 -21.47
C GLY A 266 18.99 -12.34 -22.21
N LEU A 267 17.94 -11.68 -21.74
CA LEU A 267 17.49 -10.41 -22.34
C LEU A 267 18.52 -9.28 -22.16
N VAL A 268 19.17 -9.20 -21.00
CA VAL A 268 20.25 -8.22 -20.74
C VAL A 268 21.46 -8.49 -21.63
N GLU A 269 21.85 -9.74 -21.80
CA GLU A 269 22.97 -10.12 -22.67
C GLU A 269 22.71 -9.74 -24.14
N LEU A 270 21.49 -9.96 -24.63
CA LEU A 270 21.13 -9.69 -26.02
C LEU A 270 20.82 -8.22 -26.31
N PHE A 271 20.21 -7.49 -25.36
CA PHE A 271 19.65 -6.15 -25.61
C PHE A 271 20.13 -5.06 -24.65
N GLY A 272 20.86 -5.41 -23.58
CA GLY A 272 21.22 -4.49 -22.48
C GLY A 272 22.42 -3.58 -22.73
N ASN A 273 23.13 -3.71 -23.85
CA ASN A 273 24.37 -2.96 -24.11
C ASN A 273 24.23 -1.43 -24.10
N ASN A 274 23.03 -0.91 -24.32
CA ASN A 274 22.74 0.53 -24.38
C ASN A 274 22.06 1.06 -23.11
N ASP A 275 21.93 0.25 -22.06
CA ASP A 275 21.28 0.63 -20.80
C ASP A 275 22.24 0.35 -19.63
N SER A 276 22.74 1.43 -19.02
CA SER A 276 23.67 1.39 -17.88
C SER A 276 23.04 0.76 -16.63
N LEU A 277 21.70 0.70 -16.58
CA LEU A 277 20.94 0.16 -15.47
C LEU A 277 20.40 -1.25 -15.73
N ALA A 278 20.57 -1.81 -16.94
CA ALA A 278 20.02 -3.11 -17.32
C ALA A 278 20.42 -4.25 -16.37
N TYR A 279 21.66 -4.23 -15.86
CA TYR A 279 22.13 -5.24 -14.90
C TYR A 279 21.33 -5.21 -13.58
N PHE A 280 20.80 -4.06 -13.16
CA PHE A 280 19.99 -3.97 -11.93
C PHE A 280 18.62 -4.65 -12.06
N ALA A 281 18.21 -5.03 -13.28
CA ALA A 281 17.03 -5.86 -13.49
C ALA A 281 17.22 -7.28 -12.92
N THR A 282 18.45 -7.77 -12.78
CA THR A 282 18.73 -9.12 -12.25
C THR A 282 18.74 -9.19 -10.72
N ARG A 283 18.40 -8.10 -10.02
CA ARG A 283 18.39 -8.11 -8.54
C ARG A 283 17.21 -8.92 -8.02
N ARG A 284 17.47 -9.75 -7.02
CA ARG A 284 16.49 -10.69 -6.41
C ARG A 284 15.44 -10.01 -5.52
N ASP A 285 15.55 -8.71 -5.29
CA ASP A 285 14.54 -7.91 -4.58
C ASP A 285 13.43 -7.38 -5.48
N LYS A 286 13.41 -7.80 -6.76
CA LYS A 286 12.43 -7.40 -7.77
C LYS A 286 11.60 -8.58 -8.26
N SER A 287 10.43 -8.27 -8.79
CA SER A 287 9.61 -9.13 -9.65
C SER A 287 9.88 -8.83 -11.12
N VAL A 288 9.38 -9.71 -11.98
CA VAL A 288 9.31 -9.51 -13.41
C VAL A 288 7.91 -9.75 -13.94
N VAL A 289 7.55 -9.01 -14.98
CA VAL A 289 6.46 -9.36 -15.90
C VAL A 289 7.01 -9.35 -17.32
N PHE A 290 6.84 -10.45 -18.04
CA PHE A 290 7.30 -10.59 -19.42
C PHE A 290 6.23 -10.12 -20.40
N ALA A 291 6.68 -9.61 -21.55
CA ALA A 291 5.84 -9.50 -22.73
C ALA A 291 5.33 -10.88 -23.14
N SER A 292 4.15 -10.96 -23.76
CA SER A 292 3.62 -12.22 -24.30
C SER A 292 4.54 -12.88 -25.31
N SER A 293 5.37 -12.11 -26.02
CA SER A 293 6.41 -12.62 -26.92
C SER A 293 7.65 -13.16 -26.22
N GLY A 294 7.82 -12.93 -24.91
CA GLY A 294 9.04 -13.26 -24.16
C GLY A 294 10.27 -12.41 -24.51
N ARG A 295 10.16 -11.48 -25.48
CA ARG A 295 11.29 -10.69 -25.99
C ARG A 295 11.54 -9.39 -25.26
N ALA A 296 10.69 -9.04 -24.30
CA ALA A 296 10.88 -7.92 -23.40
C ALA A 296 10.27 -8.21 -22.02
N ALA A 297 10.69 -7.48 -21.01
CA ALA A 297 10.19 -7.62 -19.65
C ALA A 297 10.27 -6.30 -18.87
N ILE A 298 9.41 -6.14 -17.87
CA ILE A 298 9.50 -5.06 -16.89
C ILE A 298 9.83 -5.66 -15.55
N THR A 299 10.91 -5.18 -14.93
CA THR A 299 11.20 -5.50 -13.53
C THR A 299 10.61 -4.44 -12.62
N TYR A 300 9.96 -4.89 -11.55
CA TYR A 300 9.22 -4.00 -10.67
C TYR A 300 9.25 -4.47 -9.22
N ARG A 301 8.85 -3.59 -8.30
CA ARG A 301 8.57 -3.91 -6.90
C ARG A 301 7.31 -3.21 -6.46
N VAL A 302 6.53 -3.84 -5.58
CA VAL A 302 5.30 -3.24 -5.03
C VAL A 302 5.58 -2.67 -3.65
N GLU A 303 5.37 -1.37 -3.49
CA GLU A 303 5.54 -0.64 -2.24
C GLU A 303 4.27 0.16 -1.91
N VAL A 304 3.62 -0.17 -0.80
CA VAL A 304 2.44 0.57 -0.27
C VAL A 304 1.38 0.84 -1.35
N GLY A 305 1.08 -0.17 -2.17
CA GLY A 305 0.09 -0.06 -3.24
C GLY A 305 0.59 0.62 -4.53
N VAL A 306 1.86 0.99 -4.62
CA VAL A 306 2.51 1.45 -5.84
C VAL A 306 3.32 0.31 -6.44
N CYS A 307 3.05 -0.03 -7.70
CA CYS A 307 3.88 -0.96 -8.47
C CYS A 307 4.95 -0.14 -9.18
N LEU A 308 6.18 -0.18 -8.70
CA LEU A 308 7.28 0.63 -9.15
C LEU A 308 8.17 -0.16 -10.11
N ALA A 309 8.11 0.17 -11.40
CA ALA A 309 9.05 -0.33 -12.39
C ALA A 309 10.41 0.36 -12.24
N SER A 310 11.48 -0.41 -12.45
CA SER A 310 12.86 0.04 -12.33
C SER A 310 13.48 0.25 -13.70
N GLY A 311 13.48 1.49 -14.17
CA GLY A 311 14.05 1.87 -15.45
C GLY A 311 13.19 1.47 -16.66
N ASP A 312 13.86 1.29 -17.78
CA ASP A 312 13.25 0.93 -19.05
C ASP A 312 12.82 -0.55 -19.06
N PRO A 313 11.89 -0.93 -19.95
CA PRO A 313 11.68 -2.34 -20.26
C PRO A 313 12.98 -2.97 -20.79
N ILE A 314 13.34 -4.16 -20.28
CA ILE A 314 14.51 -4.90 -20.71
C ILE A 314 14.15 -5.76 -21.92
N GLY A 315 14.91 -5.70 -23.01
CA GLY A 315 14.71 -6.54 -24.20
C GLY A 315 14.49 -5.75 -25.50
N ASP A 316 13.93 -6.41 -26.52
CA ASP A 316 13.67 -5.79 -27.83
C ASP A 316 12.65 -4.64 -27.69
N ARG A 317 13.04 -3.44 -28.13
CA ARG A 317 12.19 -2.24 -28.17
C ARG A 317 10.85 -2.46 -28.86
N ARG A 318 10.81 -3.32 -29.89
CA ARG A 318 9.56 -3.68 -30.59
C ARG A 318 8.56 -4.41 -29.69
N ALA A 319 9.04 -5.07 -28.64
CA ALA A 319 8.22 -5.79 -27.66
C ALA A 319 7.92 -4.96 -26.40
N TRP A 320 8.49 -3.77 -26.24
CA TRP A 320 8.22 -2.90 -25.08
C TRP A 320 6.73 -2.59 -24.87
N PRO A 321 5.94 -2.24 -25.91
CA PRO A 321 4.51 -1.98 -25.71
C PRO A 321 3.76 -3.19 -25.12
N GLN A 322 4.16 -4.41 -25.48
CA GLN A 322 3.57 -5.64 -24.94
C GLN A 322 3.93 -5.83 -23.46
N ALA A 323 5.18 -5.58 -23.09
CA ALA A 323 5.62 -5.67 -21.69
C ALA A 323 4.92 -4.60 -20.82
N ILE A 324 4.82 -3.36 -21.30
CA ILE A 324 4.13 -2.26 -20.61
C ILE A 324 2.64 -2.57 -20.45
N ALA A 325 1.98 -3.09 -21.49
CA ALA A 325 0.57 -3.48 -21.41
C ALA A 325 0.33 -4.63 -20.41
N ALA A 326 1.22 -5.64 -20.38
CA ALA A 326 1.16 -6.73 -19.41
C ALA A 326 1.33 -6.22 -17.97
N TRP A 327 2.31 -5.34 -17.76
CA TRP A 327 2.56 -4.70 -16.48
C TRP A 327 1.39 -3.82 -16.01
N LEU A 328 0.84 -2.98 -16.89
CA LEU A 328 -0.33 -2.17 -16.57
C LEU A 328 -1.55 -3.04 -16.26
N SER A 329 -1.73 -4.16 -16.97
CA SER A 329 -2.80 -5.12 -16.68
C SER A 329 -2.63 -5.79 -15.32
N LEU A 330 -1.38 -6.06 -14.91
CA LEU A 330 -1.05 -6.57 -13.59
C LEU A 330 -1.32 -5.54 -12.50
N CYS A 331 -0.83 -4.30 -12.66
CA CYS A 331 -1.10 -3.17 -11.78
C CYS A 331 -2.60 -2.97 -11.62
N LYS A 332 -3.32 -3.02 -12.74
CA LYS A 332 -4.77 -3.03 -12.78
C LYS A 332 -5.26 -4.18 -11.89
N ALA A 333 -5.04 -5.45 -12.21
CA ALA A 333 -5.63 -6.61 -11.50
C ALA A 333 -5.54 -6.58 -9.96
N TYR A 334 -4.47 -5.99 -9.42
CA TYR A 334 -4.25 -5.82 -7.98
C TYR A 334 -4.58 -4.42 -7.43
N GLY A 335 -5.05 -3.48 -8.26
CA GLY A 335 -5.36 -2.11 -7.84
C GLY A 335 -4.13 -1.34 -7.39
N TRP A 336 -2.96 -1.63 -7.98
CA TRP A 336 -1.72 -0.90 -7.72
C TRP A 336 -1.61 0.32 -8.62
N ALA A 337 -1.14 1.43 -8.06
CA ALA A 337 -0.77 2.61 -8.82
C ALA A 337 0.54 2.30 -9.59
N PRO A 338 0.56 2.38 -10.94
CA PRO A 338 1.79 2.20 -11.69
C PRO A 338 2.70 3.42 -11.52
N GLY A 339 3.99 3.17 -11.27
CA GLY A 339 5.03 4.19 -11.26
C GLY A 339 6.30 3.65 -11.90
N VAL A 340 7.12 4.53 -12.48
CA VAL A 340 8.40 4.17 -13.08
C VAL A 340 9.47 5.11 -12.55
N MET A 341 10.61 4.57 -12.13
CA MET A 341 11.75 5.36 -11.67
C MET A 341 12.98 5.06 -12.51
N GLY A 342 13.67 6.11 -12.94
CA GLY A 342 14.91 5.98 -13.72
C GLY A 342 14.70 5.53 -15.16
N ALA A 343 13.54 5.83 -15.77
CA ALA A 343 13.35 5.60 -17.20
C ALA A 343 14.21 6.57 -18.02
N SER A 344 14.83 6.06 -19.08
CA SER A 344 15.48 6.91 -20.09
C SER A 344 14.43 7.73 -20.84
N SER A 345 14.89 8.68 -21.67
CA SER A 345 14.00 9.45 -22.55
C SER A 345 13.16 8.55 -23.47
N GLU A 346 13.73 7.45 -23.95
CA GLU A 346 13.06 6.50 -24.85
C GLU A 346 12.06 5.63 -24.09
N GLY A 347 12.43 5.14 -22.90
CA GLY A 347 11.51 4.41 -22.03
C GLY A 347 10.35 5.29 -21.55
N ALA A 348 10.65 6.52 -21.13
CA ALA A 348 9.63 7.50 -20.73
C ALA A 348 8.65 7.80 -21.87
N GLN A 349 9.12 7.87 -23.12
CA GLN A 349 8.25 7.96 -24.28
C GLN A 349 7.33 6.73 -24.42
N ALA A 350 7.88 5.52 -24.32
CA ALA A 350 7.09 4.29 -24.41
C ALA A 350 6.03 4.19 -23.30
N PHE A 351 6.35 4.59 -22.07
CA PHE A 351 5.38 4.66 -20.97
C PHE A 351 4.32 5.73 -21.20
N ARG A 352 4.68 6.90 -21.75
CA ARG A 352 3.73 7.95 -22.10
C ARG A 352 2.75 7.52 -23.17
N GLU A 353 3.21 6.80 -24.18
CA GLU A 353 2.36 6.23 -25.23
C GLU A 353 1.34 5.23 -24.64
N ALA A 354 1.70 4.56 -23.54
CA ALA A 354 0.81 3.69 -22.77
C ALA A 354 -0.10 4.43 -21.76
N GLY A 355 -0.04 5.76 -21.69
CA GLY A 355 -0.94 6.59 -20.88
C GLY A 355 -0.40 7.02 -19.51
N LEU A 356 0.91 6.83 -19.24
CA LEU A 356 1.55 7.43 -18.07
C LEU A 356 1.97 8.89 -18.35
N ASN A 357 2.24 9.63 -17.30
CA ASN A 357 2.92 10.92 -17.38
C ASN A 357 4.42 10.73 -17.09
N ALA A 358 5.26 11.55 -17.70
CA ALA A 358 6.69 11.59 -17.43
C ALA A 358 7.08 12.93 -16.80
N LEU A 359 7.94 12.89 -15.80
CA LEU A 359 8.56 14.05 -15.17
C LEU A 359 10.07 13.88 -15.27
N GLU A 360 10.76 14.92 -15.72
CA GLU A 360 12.22 14.94 -15.77
C GLU A 360 12.80 14.97 -14.35
N LEU A 361 13.56 13.94 -13.99
CA LEU A 361 14.17 13.81 -12.67
C LEU A 361 15.60 14.39 -12.64
N GLY A 362 16.34 14.24 -13.73
CA GLY A 362 17.71 14.71 -13.90
C GLY A 362 18.44 13.99 -15.03
N ASP A 363 19.70 14.36 -15.23
CA ASP A 363 20.55 13.83 -16.31
C ASP A 363 21.53 12.77 -15.82
N GLU A 364 21.79 11.77 -16.68
CA GLU A 364 22.87 10.81 -16.47
C GLU A 364 24.19 11.32 -17.07
N ALA A 365 25.26 11.28 -16.29
CA ALA A 365 26.60 11.64 -16.75
C ALA A 365 27.25 10.46 -17.50
N ILE A 366 27.08 10.41 -18.83
CA ILE A 366 27.60 9.33 -19.68
C ILE A 366 29.01 9.67 -20.18
N LEU A 367 29.97 8.78 -19.94
CA LEU A 367 31.34 8.88 -20.43
C LEU A 367 31.59 7.90 -21.59
N ARG A 368 31.87 8.40 -22.79
CA ARG A 368 32.27 7.56 -23.93
C ARG A 368 33.75 7.18 -23.81
N THR A 369 34.02 5.97 -23.35
CA THR A 369 35.39 5.51 -23.05
C THR A 369 36.30 5.49 -24.27
N ALA A 370 35.77 5.26 -25.48
CA ALA A 370 36.54 5.28 -26.72
C ALA A 370 37.13 6.66 -27.05
N ASP A 371 36.40 7.72 -26.69
CA ASP A 371 36.79 9.11 -26.97
C ASP A 371 37.44 9.77 -25.75
N TYR A 372 37.31 9.16 -24.57
CA TYR A 372 37.80 9.71 -23.32
C TYR A 372 39.32 9.65 -23.24
N ARG A 373 39.94 10.83 -23.09
CA ARG A 373 41.38 10.95 -22.86
C ARG A 373 41.66 11.84 -21.67
N LEU A 374 42.52 11.38 -20.77
CA LEU A 374 43.05 12.19 -19.67
C LEU A 374 44.04 13.26 -20.14
N SER A 375 44.54 13.17 -21.38
CA SER A 375 45.42 14.16 -22.00
C SER A 375 44.60 15.35 -22.51
N GLY A 376 44.95 16.57 -22.10
CA GLY A 376 44.31 17.80 -22.59
C GLY A 376 44.20 18.89 -21.52
N PRO A 377 43.97 20.15 -21.90
CA PRO A 377 43.82 21.25 -20.93
C PRO A 377 42.66 21.03 -19.95
N ASP A 378 41.50 20.60 -20.47
CA ASP A 378 40.25 20.49 -19.70
C ASP A 378 40.32 19.41 -18.60
N MET A 379 41.12 18.37 -18.81
CA MET A 379 41.32 17.28 -17.82
C MET A 379 42.44 17.57 -16.80
N ARG A 380 43.00 18.79 -16.78
CA ARG A 380 44.09 19.16 -15.85
C ARG A 380 43.71 18.92 -14.39
N GLY A 381 42.49 19.28 -14.00
CA GLY A 381 41.99 19.08 -12.64
C GLY A 381 41.96 17.60 -12.25
N VAL A 382 41.41 16.75 -13.12
CA VAL A 382 41.34 15.29 -12.92
C VAL A 382 42.75 14.68 -12.82
N ARG A 383 43.68 15.07 -13.71
CA ARG A 383 45.07 14.58 -13.66
C ARG A 383 45.77 14.95 -12.35
N GLN A 384 45.57 16.17 -11.86
CA GLN A 384 46.15 16.62 -10.59
C GLN A 384 45.58 15.83 -9.41
N ALA A 385 44.27 15.54 -9.40
CA ALA A 385 43.64 14.72 -8.38
C ALA A 385 44.20 13.28 -8.39
N VAL A 386 44.31 12.65 -9.56
CA VAL A 386 44.91 11.29 -9.70
C VAL A 386 46.36 11.28 -9.23
N THR A 387 47.16 12.28 -9.59
CA THR A 387 48.57 12.38 -9.16
C THR A 387 48.68 12.50 -7.63
N ARG A 388 47.82 13.30 -7.01
CA ARG A 388 47.75 13.46 -5.56
C ARG A 388 47.39 12.14 -4.87
N ALA A 389 46.37 11.44 -5.39
CA ALA A 389 45.95 10.14 -4.85
C ALA A 389 47.08 9.10 -4.89
N ARG A 390 47.80 9.02 -6.02
CA ARG A 390 48.98 8.14 -6.16
C ARG A 390 50.10 8.48 -5.20
N ARG A 391 50.40 9.77 -5.00
CA ARG A 391 51.42 10.22 -4.03
C ARG A 391 51.04 9.84 -2.58
N ALA A 392 49.75 9.73 -2.28
CA ALA A 392 49.25 9.27 -0.99
C ALA A 392 49.23 7.73 -0.86
N GLY A 393 49.71 6.97 -1.86
CA GLY A 393 49.76 5.52 -1.83
C GLY A 393 48.41 4.82 -2.10
N LEU A 394 47.39 5.54 -2.59
CA LEU A 394 46.11 4.94 -2.92
C LEU A 394 46.23 3.99 -4.12
N THR A 395 45.70 2.77 -3.96
CA THR A 395 45.63 1.76 -5.01
C THR A 395 44.17 1.40 -5.28
N VAL A 396 43.89 0.94 -6.51
CA VAL A 396 42.56 0.48 -6.92
C VAL A 396 42.66 -1.00 -7.29
N ARG A 397 41.74 -1.80 -6.75
CA ARG A 397 41.63 -3.23 -7.04
C ARG A 397 40.23 -3.52 -7.58
N ILE A 398 40.18 -4.20 -8.73
CA ILE A 398 38.92 -4.65 -9.36
C ILE A 398 38.86 -6.16 -9.18
N ARG A 399 37.77 -6.68 -8.61
CA ARG A 399 37.50 -8.11 -8.41
C ARG A 399 36.19 -8.49 -9.08
N ARG A 400 36.03 -9.76 -9.44
CA ARG A 400 34.71 -10.28 -9.81
C ARG A 400 33.91 -10.54 -8.53
N HIS A 401 32.60 -10.34 -8.59
CA HIS A 401 31.71 -10.56 -7.45
C HIS A 401 31.88 -11.94 -6.81
N ARG A 402 32.00 -13.00 -7.64
CA ARG A 402 32.21 -14.39 -7.19
C ARG A 402 33.53 -14.64 -6.45
N ASP A 403 34.50 -13.73 -6.59
CA ASP A 403 35.81 -13.85 -5.95
C ASP A 403 35.84 -13.12 -4.60
N ILE A 404 34.74 -12.50 -4.16
CA ILE A 404 34.61 -11.77 -2.90
C ILE A 404 33.94 -12.72 -1.88
N PRO A 405 34.54 -12.98 -0.72
CA PRO A 405 33.93 -13.82 0.31
C PRO A 405 32.80 -13.09 1.04
N ALA A 406 31.88 -13.84 1.66
CA ALA A 406 30.63 -13.32 2.19
C ALA A 406 30.80 -12.32 3.35
N ASP A 407 31.85 -12.46 4.14
CA ASP A 407 32.24 -11.56 5.24
C ASP A 407 32.70 -10.18 4.74
N GLU A 408 33.19 -10.08 3.50
CA GLU A 408 33.47 -8.80 2.83
C GLU A 408 32.21 -8.16 2.18
N MET A 409 31.06 -8.85 2.16
CA MET A 409 29.84 -8.40 1.47
C MET A 409 28.72 -7.84 2.38
N THR A 410 28.92 -7.81 3.71
CA THR A 410 27.94 -7.34 4.70
C THR A 410 27.83 -5.83 4.82
#